data_AF-A0A7D6VC33-F1
#
_entry.id   AF-A0A7D6VC33-F1
#
_cell.length_a   1.000
_cell.length_b   1.000
_cell.length_c   1.000
_cell.angle_alpha   90.00
_cell.angle_beta   90.00
_cell.angle_gamma   90.00
#
_symmetry.space_group_name_H-M   'P 1'
#
loop_
_entity.id
_entity.type
_entity.pdbx_description
1 polymer ?
#
loop_
_entity_poly.entity_id
_entity_poly.type
_entity_poly.pdbx_seq_one_letter_code
_entity_poly.pdbx_strand_id
1 'polypeptide(L)'
;MTTWREDIPHIDRLQWPILTMHSAEFGDEMWHFAPILRADVAADPAYRDMVRQALDYVITRGTSPHEWFDATNTWFFDQQELDEYLQAFRDYLFGDRPEPIYPPDNERVRSADSMPAVDDDSEGTR
;
A
#
# COMPACT_ATOMS: atom_id res chain seq x y z
N MET A 1 -4.32 22.56 -1.88
CA MET A 1 -3.08 21.77 -1.99
C MET A 1 -3.50 20.43 -2.53
N THR A 2 -2.99 20.06 -3.69
CA THR A 2 -3.26 18.76 -4.30
C THR A 2 -2.54 17.71 -3.45
N THR A 3 -3.23 16.66 -3.03
CA THR A 3 -2.61 15.56 -2.28
C THR A 3 -1.86 14.66 -3.26
N TRP A 4 -0.77 14.00 -2.84
CA TRP A 4 0.04 13.15 -3.73
C TRP A 4 -0.78 12.06 -4.46
N ARG A 5 -1.92 11.66 -3.89
CA ARG A 5 -2.86 10.68 -4.45
C ARG A 5 -3.49 11.19 -5.74
N GLU A 6 -3.77 12.48 -5.81
CA GLU A 6 -4.38 13.12 -6.99
C GLU A 6 -3.39 13.21 -8.16
N ASP A 7 -2.09 13.05 -7.90
CA ASP A 7 -1.05 12.98 -8.94
C ASP A 7 -0.89 11.55 -9.51
N ILE A 8 -1.52 10.54 -8.91
CA ILE A 8 -1.47 9.17 -9.42
C ILE A 8 -2.19 9.11 -10.78
N PRO A 9 -1.54 8.58 -11.84
CA PRO A 9 -2.17 8.43 -13.15
C PRO A 9 -3.50 7.68 -13.07
N HIS A 10 -4.54 8.23 -13.69
CA HIS A 10 -5.87 7.62 -13.78
C HIS A 10 -6.54 7.32 -12.43
N ILE A 11 -6.14 7.99 -11.34
CA ILE A 11 -6.67 7.70 -10.01
C ILE A 11 -8.19 7.90 -9.89
N ASP A 12 -8.76 8.79 -10.71
CA ASP A 12 -10.20 9.01 -10.86
C ASP A 12 -10.96 7.72 -11.23
N ARG A 13 -10.29 6.78 -11.90
CA ARG A 13 -10.82 5.47 -12.29
C ARG A 13 -10.23 4.32 -11.49
N LEU A 14 -9.11 4.54 -10.81
CA LEU A 14 -8.30 3.50 -10.19
C LEU A 14 -8.17 3.61 -8.67
N GLN A 15 -8.96 4.47 -8.03
CA GLN A 15 -8.97 4.60 -6.57
C GLN A 15 -9.15 3.25 -5.88
N TRP A 16 -10.06 2.40 -6.36
CA TRP A 16 -10.31 1.09 -5.77
C TRP A 16 -9.10 0.15 -5.87
N PRO A 17 -8.57 -0.19 -7.07
CA PRO A 17 -7.47 -1.15 -7.20
C PRO A 17 -6.11 -0.62 -6.74
N ILE A 18 -5.92 0.70 -6.60
CA ILE A 18 -4.62 1.29 -6.22
C ILE A 18 -4.55 1.69 -4.75
N LEU A 19 -5.67 2.08 -4.13
CA LEU A 19 -5.70 2.53 -2.74
C LEU A 19 -6.69 1.73 -1.90
N THR A 20 -7.97 1.72 -2.25
CA THR A 20 -9.03 1.18 -1.37
C THR A 20 -8.86 -0.31 -1.08
N MET A 21 -8.51 -1.14 -2.07
CA MET A 21 -8.26 -2.57 -1.86
C MET A 21 -7.15 -2.84 -0.84
N HIS A 22 -6.18 -1.93 -0.73
CA HIS A 22 -5.05 -2.06 0.19
C HIS A 22 -5.36 -1.54 1.59
N SER A 23 -6.58 -1.06 1.83
CA SER A 23 -6.97 -0.55 3.14
C SER A 23 -7.03 -1.66 4.17
N ALA A 24 -6.67 -1.31 5.40
CA ALA A 24 -6.86 -2.11 6.60
C ALA A 24 -8.25 -2.77 6.64
N GLU A 25 -9.29 -2.05 6.23
CA GLU A 25 -10.67 -2.55 6.20
C GLU A 25 -10.88 -3.74 5.26
N PHE A 26 -10.07 -3.85 4.20
CA PHE A 26 -10.15 -4.91 3.20
C PHE A 26 -8.96 -5.88 3.27
N GLY A 27 -8.06 -5.75 4.26
CA GLY A 27 -6.88 -6.62 4.38
C GLY A 27 -7.24 -8.10 4.39
N ASP A 28 -8.28 -8.46 5.14
CA ASP A 28 -8.82 -9.82 5.23
C ASP A 28 -9.65 -10.25 4.01
N GLU A 29 -10.00 -9.32 3.11
CA GLU A 29 -10.77 -9.60 1.90
C GLU A 29 -9.90 -9.55 0.63
N MET A 30 -8.64 -9.13 0.74
CA MET A 30 -7.75 -9.00 -0.41
C MET A 30 -7.52 -10.36 -1.12
N TRP A 31 -7.65 -11.48 -0.40
CA TRP A 31 -7.59 -12.82 -1.01
C TRP A 31 -8.72 -13.07 -2.01
N HIS A 32 -9.87 -12.42 -1.82
CA HIS A 32 -11.00 -12.49 -2.72
C HIS A 32 -10.84 -11.53 -3.90
N PHE A 33 -10.38 -10.30 -3.64
CA PHE A 33 -10.35 -9.25 -4.66
C PHE A 33 -9.11 -9.26 -5.56
N ALA A 34 -7.94 -9.65 -5.05
CA ALA A 34 -6.70 -9.65 -5.84
C ALA A 34 -6.78 -10.59 -7.07
N PRO A 35 -7.33 -11.82 -6.98
CA PRO A 35 -7.53 -12.66 -8.16
C PRO A 35 -8.48 -12.08 -9.20
N ILE A 36 -9.53 -11.36 -8.76
CA ILE A 36 -10.48 -10.70 -9.65
C ILE A 36 -9.78 -9.58 -10.42
N LEU A 37 -9.05 -8.71 -9.70
CA LEU A 37 -8.28 -7.64 -10.33
C LEU A 37 -7.24 -8.19 -11.32
N ARG A 38 -6.55 -9.28 -10.99
CA ARG A 38 -5.61 -9.94 -11.90
C ARG A 38 -6.30 -10.44 -13.16
N ALA A 39 -7.51 -11.00 -13.03
CA ALA A 39 -8.30 -11.44 -14.18
C ALA A 39 -8.74 -10.26 -15.07
N ASP A 40 -9.18 -9.15 -14.48
CA ASP A 40 -9.56 -7.93 -15.21
C ASP A 40 -8.36 -7.32 -15.96
N VAL A 41 -7.20 -7.26 -15.29
CA VAL A 41 -5.91 -6.85 -15.88
C VAL A 41 -5.51 -7.78 -17.02
N ALA A 42 -5.77 -9.08 -16.93
CA ALA A 42 -5.46 -10.03 -18.01
C ALA A 42 -6.44 -9.91 -19.19
N ALA A 43 -7.69 -9.53 -18.93
CA ALA A 43 -8.76 -9.45 -19.93
C ALA A 43 -8.72 -8.17 -20.77
N ASP A 44 -8.30 -7.04 -20.19
CA ASP A 44 -8.30 -5.74 -20.86
C ASP A 44 -6.89 -5.09 -20.88
N PRO A 45 -6.22 -5.03 -22.04
CA PRO A 45 -4.91 -4.39 -22.19
C PRO A 45 -4.90 -2.90 -21.85
N ALA A 46 -5.98 -2.15 -22.10
CA ALA A 46 -6.04 -0.73 -21.78
C ALA A 46 -6.17 -0.53 -20.27
N TYR A 47 -6.99 -1.35 -19.62
CA TYR A 47 -7.09 -1.37 -18.16
C TYR A 47 -5.76 -1.78 -17.51
N ARG A 48 -5.11 -2.82 -18.04
CA ARG A 48 -3.76 -3.25 -17.64
C ARG A 48 -2.76 -2.10 -17.67
N ASP A 49 -2.71 -1.34 -18.77
CA ASP A 49 -1.76 -0.25 -18.91
C ASP A 49 -2.05 0.90 -17.94
N MET A 50 -3.33 1.19 -17.64
CA MET A 50 -3.68 2.19 -16.63
C MET A 50 -3.24 1.75 -15.23
N VAL A 51 -3.59 0.51 -14.82
CA VAL A 51 -3.20 -0.02 -13.49
C VAL A 51 -1.69 -0.07 -13.35
N ARG A 52 -0.98 -0.49 -14.40
CA ARG A 52 0.49 -0.54 -14.40
C ARG A 52 1.10 0.84 -14.22
N GLN A 53 0.66 1.84 -14.98
CA GLN A 53 1.16 3.21 -14.86
C GLN A 53 0.92 3.80 -13.47
N ALA A 54 -0.26 3.59 -12.90
CA ALA A 54 -0.60 4.05 -11.56
C ALA A 54 0.31 3.40 -10.50
N LEU A 55 0.49 2.09 -10.55
CA LEU A 55 1.31 1.36 -9.59
C LEU A 55 2.81 1.67 -9.75
N ASP A 56 3.31 1.73 -10.99
CA ASP A 56 4.70 2.13 -11.28
C ASP A 56 4.97 3.57 -10.78
N TYR A 57 4.00 4.48 -10.87
CA TYR A 57 4.13 5.83 -10.30
C TYR A 57 4.27 5.80 -8.77
N VAL A 58 3.41 5.07 -8.06
CA VAL A 58 3.47 4.96 -6.58
C VAL A 58 4.85 4.43 -6.14
N ILE A 59 5.33 3.36 -6.79
CA ILE A 59 6.64 2.75 -6.49
C ILE A 59 7.78 3.72 -6.82
N THR A 60 7.78 4.32 -8.01
CA THR A 60 8.88 5.19 -8.46
C THR A 60 8.95 6.50 -7.67
N ARG A 61 7.81 7.04 -7.23
CA ARG A 61 7.74 8.23 -6.38
C ARG A 61 8.42 8.00 -5.02
N GLY A 62 8.47 6.75 -4.54
CA GLY A 62 8.93 6.43 -3.20
C GLY A 62 7.94 6.92 -2.14
N THR A 63 6.66 6.57 -2.30
CA THR A 63 5.62 6.91 -1.30
C THR A 63 6.04 6.37 0.07
N SER A 64 6.02 7.24 1.07
CA SER A 64 6.43 6.87 2.43
C SER A 64 5.35 6.03 3.14
N PRO A 65 5.72 5.22 4.16
CA PRO A 65 4.74 4.51 5.00
C PRO A 65 3.67 5.43 5.60
N HIS A 66 4.03 6.65 6.01
CA HIS A 66 3.07 7.61 6.54
C HIS A 66 2.07 8.09 5.47
N GLU A 67 2.55 8.46 4.29
CA GLU A 67 1.68 8.86 3.18
C GLU A 67 0.75 7.73 2.73
N TRP A 68 1.27 6.49 2.72
CA TRP A 68 0.49 5.30 2.42
C TRP A 68 -0.58 5.03 3.48
N PHE A 69 -0.22 5.14 4.76
CA PHE A 69 -1.14 5.02 5.88
C PHE A 69 -2.24 6.07 5.83
N ASP A 70 -1.92 7.34 5.55
CA ASP A 70 -2.95 8.39 5.41
C ASP A 70 -3.97 8.08 4.30
N ALA A 71 -3.57 7.29 3.29
CA ALA A 71 -4.39 6.94 2.14
C ALA A 71 -5.19 5.65 2.31
N THR A 72 -4.63 4.68 3.03
CA THR A 72 -5.15 3.30 3.10
C THR A 72 -5.48 2.87 4.53
N ASN A 73 -5.04 3.61 5.54
CA ASN A 73 -5.07 3.19 6.95
C ASN A 73 -4.26 1.90 7.21
N THR A 74 -3.37 1.52 6.30
CA THR A 74 -2.48 0.35 6.41
C THR A 74 -1.07 0.79 6.78
N TRP A 75 -0.54 0.24 7.87
CA TRP A 75 0.76 0.64 8.41
C TRP A 75 1.86 -0.37 8.07
N PHE A 76 3.00 0.15 7.63
CA PHE A 76 4.25 -0.59 7.39
C PHE A 76 5.33 -0.07 8.34
N PHE A 77 6.20 -0.95 8.84
CA PHE A 77 7.22 -0.59 9.83
C PHE A 77 8.28 0.37 9.28
N ASP A 78 8.67 0.17 8.03
CA ASP A 78 9.66 0.98 7.35
C ASP A 78 9.41 1.04 5.83
N GLN A 79 10.24 1.80 5.13
CA GLN A 79 10.15 1.95 3.68
C GLN A 79 10.40 0.62 2.95
N GLN A 80 11.30 -0.21 3.46
CA GLN A 80 11.64 -1.48 2.81
C GLN A 80 10.43 -2.42 2.80
N GLU A 81 9.70 -2.54 3.92
CA GLU A 81 8.51 -3.37 3.99
C GLU A 81 7.41 -2.90 3.02
N LEU A 82 7.20 -1.58 2.90
CA LEU A 82 6.25 -1.01 1.94
C LEU A 82 6.69 -1.26 0.49
N ASP A 83 7.96 -1.04 0.17
CA ASP A 83 8.50 -1.24 -1.18
C ASP A 83 8.39 -2.70 -1.61
N GLU A 84 8.74 -3.64 -0.72
CA GLU A 84 8.61 -5.07 -0.96
C GLU A 84 7.15 -5.47 -1.20
N TYR A 85 6.22 -4.94 -0.39
CA TYR A 85 4.79 -5.16 -0.55
C TYR A 85 4.29 -4.69 -1.92
N LEU A 86 4.57 -3.44 -2.29
CA LEU A 86 4.11 -2.85 -3.55
C LEU A 86 4.71 -3.53 -4.77
N GLN A 87 6.01 -3.81 -4.74
CA GLN A 87 6.71 -4.51 -5.82
C GLN A 87 6.13 -5.90 -6.03
N ALA A 88 5.83 -6.60 -4.95
CA ALA A 88 5.38 -7.96 -5.05
C ALA A 88 3.87 -8.08 -5.36
N PHE A 89 3.07 -7.06 -5.02
CA PHE A 89 1.73 -6.88 -5.58
C PHE A 89 1.76 -6.62 -7.10
N ARG A 90 2.68 -5.76 -7.55
CA ARG A 90 2.92 -5.53 -8.99
C ARG A 90 3.29 -6.83 -9.72
N ASP A 91 4.20 -7.62 -9.15
CA ASP A 91 4.63 -8.88 -9.74
C ASP A 91 3.53 -9.95 -9.73
N TYR A 92 2.60 -9.89 -8.79
CA TYR A 92 1.38 -10.70 -8.81
C TYR A 92 0.45 -10.31 -9.97
N LEU A 93 0.20 -9.02 -10.18
CA LEU A 93 -0.71 -8.56 -11.24
C LEU A 93 -0.14 -8.76 -12.65
N PHE A 94 1.15 -8.50 -12.85
CA PHE A 94 1.76 -8.42 -14.18
C PHE A 94 2.85 -9.45 -14.47
N GLY A 95 3.33 -10.15 -13.45
CA GLY A 95 4.40 -11.14 -13.55
C GLY A 95 3.94 -12.56 -13.24
N ASP A 96 4.91 -13.39 -12.88
CA ASP A 96 4.73 -14.83 -12.70
C ASP A 96 4.43 -15.22 -11.26
N ARG A 97 4.29 -14.27 -10.33
CA ARG A 97 4.01 -14.59 -8.93
C ARG A 97 2.64 -15.27 -8.82
N PRO A 98 2.53 -16.47 -8.24
CA PRO A 98 1.28 -17.25 -8.29
C PRO A 98 0.24 -16.77 -7.28
N GLU A 99 0.68 -16.31 -6.10
CA GLU A 99 -0.19 -15.95 -4.99
C GLU A 99 -0.16 -14.44 -4.70
N PRO A 100 -1.30 -13.85 -4.32
CA PRO A 100 -1.36 -12.45 -3.94
C PRO A 100 -0.56 -12.21 -2.65
N ILE A 101 -0.21 -10.95 -2.43
CA ILE A 101 0.38 -10.49 -1.17
C ILE A 101 -0.67 -9.73 -0.38
N TYR A 102 -0.65 -9.97 0.92
CA TYR A 102 -1.57 -9.37 1.86
C TYR A 102 -0.90 -8.25 2.63
N PRO A 103 -1.61 -7.13 2.88
CA PRO A 103 -1.08 -6.07 3.70
C PRO A 103 -0.85 -6.59 5.13
N PRO A 104 -0.01 -5.89 5.90
CA PRO A 104 0.10 -6.10 7.32
C PRO A 104 -1.26 -6.16 8.01
N ASP A 105 -1.39 -7.05 9.00
CA ASP A 105 -2.61 -7.18 9.79
C ASP A 105 -2.88 -5.92 10.63
N ASN A 106 -4.16 -5.62 10.84
CA ASN A 106 -4.67 -4.44 11.54
C ASN A 106 -4.24 -4.37 13.01
N GLU A 107 -3.79 -5.48 13.60
CA GLU A 107 -3.24 -5.52 14.95
C GLU A 107 -1.99 -4.64 15.12
N ARG A 108 -1.25 -4.36 14.04
CA ARG A 108 -0.09 -3.47 14.08
C ARG A 108 -0.47 -2.02 14.35
N VAL A 109 -1.61 -1.57 13.82
CA VAL A 109 -2.14 -0.22 14.08
C VAL A 109 -2.51 -0.04 15.56
N ARG A 110 -3.04 -1.08 16.21
CA ARG A 110 -3.35 -1.07 17.65
C ARG A 110 -2.11 -1.06 18.54
N SER A 111 -1.02 -1.64 18.06
CA SER A 111 0.26 -1.73 18.78
C SER A 111 1.11 -0.46 18.63
N ALA A 112 0.98 0.27 17.52
CA ALA A 112 1.64 1.56 17.28
C ALA A 112 1.14 2.68 18.23
N ASP A 113 -0.14 2.64 18.62
CA ASP A 113 -0.74 3.55 19.62
C ASP A 113 -0.20 3.31 21.05
N SER A 114 0.51 2.19 21.26
CA SER A 114 1.06 1.78 22.56
C SER A 114 2.57 2.06 22.72
N MET A 115 3.22 2.81 21.83
CA MET A 115 4.60 3.23 22.07
C MET A 115 4.63 4.36 23.12
N PRO A 116 5.19 4.14 24.33
CA PRO A 116 5.38 5.23 25.28
C PRO A 116 6.40 6.21 24.68
N ALA A 117 6.09 7.51 24.78
CA ALA A 117 7.10 8.54 24.59
C ALA A 117 8.29 8.20 25.48
N VAL A 118 9.46 8.02 24.87
CA VAL A 118 10.72 7.90 25.61
C VAL A 118 10.92 9.21 26.36
N ASP A 119 10.61 9.20 27.66
CA ASP A 119 11.07 10.22 28.60
C ASP A 119 12.60 10.14 28.66
N ASP A 120 13.26 11.09 27.99
CA ASP A 120 14.67 11.38 28.15
C ASP A 120 14.87 12.05 29.52
N ASP A 121 14.97 11.24 30.58
CA ASP A 121 15.45 11.71 31.88
C ASP A 121 16.98 11.62 31.89
N SER A 122 17.60 12.58 31.22
CA SER A 122 19.02 12.88 31.40
C SER A 122 19.22 13.63 32.72
N GLU A 123 19.16 12.96 33.87
CA GLU A 123 19.62 13.58 35.12
C GLU A 123 21.15 13.49 35.23
N GLY A 124 21.78 14.57 34.79
CA GLY A 124 23.19 14.84 34.95
C GLY A 124 23.57 15.07 36.42
N THR A 125 24.71 14.51 36.76
CA THR A 125 25.48 14.66 38.00
C THR A 125 25.58 16.09 38.52
N ARG A 126 25.26 16.31 39.81
CA ARG A 126 26.16 16.97 40.76
C ARG A 126 25.79 16.79 42.23
#